data_AF-A0A3B1DYF0-F1
#
_entry.id   AF-A0A3B1DYF0-F1
#
_cell.length_a   1.000
_cell.length_b   1.000
_cell.length_c   1.000
_cell.angle_alpha   90.00
_cell.angle_beta   90.00
_cell.angle_gamma   90.00
#
_symmetry.space_group_name_H-M   'P 1'
#
loop_
_entity.id
_entity.type
_entity.pdbx_description
1 polymer ?
#
loop_
_entity_poly.entity_id
_entity_poly.type
_entity_poly.pdbx_seq_one_letter_code
_entity_poly.pdbx_strand_id
1 'polypeptide(L)'
;MDTPPHDTPHDTPQTLPFVPDLSRIVIATGNPHKVEELRQMLALPGVEFVGLKELPDWEGFVEPEETGQTFEANAAIKALSYAEQTGMPCLADDSGLEVDALGGAPGVISSHYCTEGREVGMPR
;
A
#
# COMPACT_ATOMS: atom_id res chain seq x y z
N MET A 1 -34.11 51.73 19.38
CA MET A 1 -32.76 51.28 19.75
C MET A 1 -32.65 49.87 19.21
N ASP A 2 -32.01 49.71 18.05
CA ASP A 2 -31.78 48.40 17.44
C ASP A 2 -30.67 47.68 18.22
N THR A 3 -30.97 46.49 18.72
CA THR A 3 -29.98 45.60 19.32
C THR A 3 -29.25 44.88 18.20
N PRO A 4 -27.91 44.89 18.14
CA PRO A 4 -27.18 44.16 17.10
C PRO A 4 -27.34 42.64 17.31
N PRO A 5 -27.32 41.82 16.25
CA PRO A 5 -27.42 40.37 16.37
C PRO A 5 -26.18 39.81 17.07
N HIS A 6 -26.44 38.86 17.97
CA HIS A 6 -25.43 38.10 18.68
C HIS A 6 -24.78 37.14 17.68
N ASP A 7 -23.54 37.42 17.28
CA ASP A 7 -22.74 36.50 16.46
C ASP A 7 -22.39 35.28 17.34
N THR A 8 -23.02 34.14 17.06
CA THR A 8 -22.62 32.86 17.65
C THR A 8 -21.34 32.38 16.97
N PRO A 9 -20.26 32.09 17.71
CA PRO A 9 -19.07 31.50 17.10
C PRO A 9 -19.42 30.13 16.51
N HIS A 10 -19.25 30.00 15.19
CA HIS A 10 -19.22 28.71 14.52
C HIS A 10 -18.02 27.92 15.05
N ASP A 11 -18.28 27.04 16.02
CA ASP A 11 -17.32 26.03 16.46
C ASP A 11 -17.13 25.02 15.33
N THR A 12 -16.20 25.33 14.44
CA THR A 12 -15.76 24.41 13.40
C THR A 12 -14.97 23.31 14.10
N PRO A 13 -15.36 22.02 14.02
CA PRO A 13 -14.63 20.97 14.69
C PRO A 13 -13.18 20.98 14.19
N GLN A 14 -12.26 21.33 15.09
CA GLN A 14 -10.82 21.24 14.85
C GLN A 14 -10.48 19.76 14.74
N THR A 15 -10.37 19.24 13.51
CA THR A 15 -9.88 17.88 13.28
C THR A 15 -8.43 17.84 13.73
N LEU A 16 -8.16 17.22 14.87
CA LEU A 16 -6.79 16.91 15.27
C LEU A 16 -6.16 16.02 14.17
N PRO A 17 -4.90 16.26 13.78
CA PRO A 17 -4.26 15.43 12.77
C PRO A 17 -4.24 13.98 13.26
N PHE A 18 -4.72 13.06 12.44
CA PHE A 18 -4.54 11.63 12.67
C PHE A 18 -3.03 11.34 12.67
N VAL A 19 -2.51 10.92 13.82
CA VAL A 19 -1.13 10.41 13.91
C VAL A 19 -1.25 8.89 13.98
N PRO A 20 -0.94 8.16 12.89
CA PRO A 20 -0.99 6.70 12.93
C PRO A 20 0.02 6.16 13.94
N ASP A 21 -0.37 5.12 14.67
CA ASP A 21 0.59 4.31 15.42
C ASP A 21 1.44 3.52 14.41
N LEU A 22 2.70 3.89 14.30
CA LEU A 22 3.68 3.26 13.41
C LEU A 22 4.47 2.13 14.08
N SER A 23 4.08 1.70 15.29
CA SER A 23 4.70 0.56 15.97
C SER A 23 4.51 -0.75 15.21
N ARG A 24 3.50 -0.84 14.35
CA ARG A 24 3.23 -1.99 13.49
C ARG A 24 2.85 -1.53 12.09
N ILE A 25 3.57 -2.02 11.07
CA ILE A 25 3.37 -1.70 9.67
C ILE A 25 3.15 -2.99 8.88
N VAL A 26 2.08 -3.04 8.10
CA VAL A 26 1.78 -4.19 7.24
C VAL A 26 2.60 -4.11 5.96
N ILE A 27 3.29 -5.18 5.59
CA ILE A 27 3.89 -5.33 4.27
C ILE A 27 2.81 -5.82 3.30
N ALA A 28 2.33 -4.90 2.48
CA ALA A 28 1.25 -5.06 1.50
C ALA A 28 1.69 -5.85 0.26
N THR A 29 2.13 -7.10 0.47
CA THR A 29 2.48 -8.05 -0.59
C THR A 29 2.06 -9.46 -0.23
N GLY A 30 1.55 -10.20 -1.23
CA GLY A 30 1.28 -11.63 -1.10
C GLY A 30 2.54 -12.52 -1.24
N ASN A 31 3.71 -11.94 -1.55
CA ASN A 31 4.95 -12.68 -1.76
C ASN A 31 5.75 -12.84 -0.45
N PRO A 32 5.90 -14.06 0.10
CA PRO A 32 6.59 -14.26 1.37
C PRO A 32 8.09 -13.91 1.31
N HIS A 33 8.74 -14.02 0.15
CA HIS A 33 10.15 -13.65 0.02
C HIS A 33 10.34 -12.13 0.15
N LYS A 34 9.46 -11.33 -0.47
CA LYS A 34 9.47 -9.86 -0.33
C LYS A 34 9.26 -9.42 1.11
N VAL A 35 8.38 -10.11 1.85
CA VAL A 35 8.16 -9.82 3.28
C VAL A 35 9.46 -9.97 4.07
N GLU A 36 10.20 -11.06 3.83
CA GLU A 36 11.46 -11.31 4.53
C GLU A 36 12.55 -10.31 4.11
N GLU A 37 12.70 -10.02 2.82
CA GLU A 37 13.67 -9.03 2.32
C GLU A 37 13.43 -7.64 2.93
N LEU A 38 12.18 -7.16 2.91
CA LEU A 38 11.84 -5.84 3.45
C LEU A 38 12.03 -5.76 4.97
N ARG A 39 11.72 -6.83 5.71
CA ARG A 39 12.01 -6.91 7.15
C ARG A 39 13.49 -6.74 7.43
N GLN A 40 14.33 -7.47 6.70
CA GLN A 40 15.78 -7.43 6.85
C GLN A 40 16.36 -6.07 6.47
N MET A 41 15.88 -5.47 5.39
CA MET A 41 16.37 -4.18 4.90
C MET A 41 16.00 -3.02 5.83
N LEU A 42 14.80 -3.03 6.41
CA LEU A 42 14.30 -1.92 7.21
C LEU A 42 14.69 -2.03 8.67
N ALA A 43 14.51 -3.19 9.30
CA ALA A 43 14.89 -3.52 10.68
C ALA A 43 14.93 -2.33 11.66
N LEU A 44 13.85 -1.52 11.66
CA LEU A 44 13.80 -0.26 12.42
C LEU A 44 13.44 -0.56 13.89
N PRO A 45 14.22 -0.05 14.87
CA PRO A 45 13.90 -0.25 16.28
C PRO A 45 12.50 0.27 16.63
N GLY A 46 11.69 -0.55 17.29
CA GLY A 46 10.33 -0.18 17.74
C GLY A 46 9.25 -0.25 16.66
N VAL A 47 9.58 -0.73 15.45
CA VAL A 47 8.62 -0.97 14.36
C VAL A 47 8.58 -2.46 14.04
N GLU A 48 7.40 -3.05 14.13
CA GLU A 48 7.13 -4.42 13.72
C GLU A 48 6.57 -4.42 12.29
N PHE A 49 7.29 -5.03 11.35
CA PHE A 49 6.78 -5.25 10.01
C PHE A 49 6.09 -6.61 9.94
N VAL A 50 4.81 -6.63 9.55
CA VAL A 50 3.96 -7.85 9.50
C VAL A 50 3.48 -8.15 8.09
N GLY A 51 3.62 -9.38 7.60
CA GLY A 51 3.07 -9.76 6.30
C GLY A 51 1.53 -9.90 6.33
N LEU A 52 0.88 -9.74 5.18
CA LEU A 52 -0.59 -9.87 5.08
C LEU A 52 -1.12 -11.21 5.63
N LYS A 53 -0.42 -12.32 5.33
CA LYS A 53 -0.79 -13.68 5.76
C LYS A 53 -0.60 -13.93 7.26
N GLU A 54 0.01 -13.00 7.99
CA GLU A 54 0.22 -13.09 9.44
C GLU A 54 -0.89 -12.35 10.21
N LEU A 55 -1.77 -11.63 9.52
CA LEU A 55 -2.88 -10.93 10.12
C LEU A 55 -4.07 -11.86 10.40
N PRO A 56 -4.88 -11.55 11.42
CA PRO A 56 -6.21 -12.12 11.54
C PRO A 56 -7.02 -11.86 10.27
N ASP A 57 -7.89 -12.80 9.90
CA ASP A 57 -8.80 -12.65 8.77
C ASP A 57 -8.13 -12.43 7.41
N TRP A 58 -6.85 -12.83 7.26
CA TRP A 58 -6.08 -12.63 6.02
C TRP A 58 -6.75 -13.21 4.77
N GLU A 59 -7.54 -14.28 4.92
CA GLU A 59 -8.31 -14.91 3.85
C GLU A 59 -9.42 -14.00 3.29
N GLY A 60 -9.84 -12.99 4.05
CA GLY A 60 -10.85 -12.00 3.66
C GLY A 60 -10.29 -10.83 2.87
N PHE A 61 -8.96 -10.67 2.79
CA PHE A 61 -8.37 -9.58 2.02
C PHE A 61 -8.40 -9.87 0.52
N VAL A 62 -8.80 -8.86 -0.25
CA VAL A 62 -8.85 -8.90 -1.71
C VAL A 62 -7.58 -8.25 -2.25
N GLU A 63 -6.88 -8.96 -3.14
CA GLU A 63 -5.72 -8.42 -3.85
C GLU A 63 -6.19 -7.32 -4.82
N PRO A 64 -5.65 -6.09 -4.72
CA PRO A 64 -6.07 -4.99 -5.58
C PRO A 64 -5.53 -5.17 -7.00
N GLU A 65 -6.29 -4.68 -7.98
CA GLU A 65 -5.85 -4.65 -9.37
C GLU A 65 -4.75 -3.58 -9.57
N GLU A 66 -3.57 -4.00 -10.00
CA GLU A 66 -2.41 -3.14 -10.26
C GLU A 66 -2.55 -2.44 -11.64
N THR A 67 -3.37 -1.40 -11.68
CA THR A 67 -3.66 -0.63 -12.92
C THR A 67 -2.66 0.50 -13.20
N GLY A 68 -1.61 0.62 -12.40
CA GLY A 68 -0.59 1.65 -12.53
C GLY A 68 0.31 1.44 -13.76
N GLN A 69 0.75 2.54 -14.35
CA GLN A 69 1.73 2.51 -15.47
C GLN A 69 3.18 2.65 -14.99
N THR A 70 3.39 2.78 -13.68
CA THR A 70 4.71 2.90 -13.04
C THR A 70 4.76 2.03 -11.80
N PHE A 71 5.96 1.61 -11.39
CA PHE A 71 6.16 0.87 -10.15
C PHE A 71 5.63 1.65 -8.93
N GLU A 72 5.86 2.96 -8.89
CA GLU A 72 5.35 3.84 -7.84
C GLU A 72 3.81 3.81 -7.74
N ALA A 73 3.13 3.85 -8.89
CA ALA A 73 1.66 3.82 -8.92
C ALA A 73 1.11 2.47 -8.40
N ASN A 74 1.71 1.35 -8.80
CA ASN A 74 1.33 0.03 -8.32
C ASN A 74 1.62 -0.15 -6.82
N ALA A 75 2.77 0.32 -6.35
CA ALA A 75 3.09 0.32 -4.92
C ALA A 75 2.06 1.16 -4.13
N ALA A 76 1.70 2.35 -4.62
CA ALA A 76 0.69 3.18 -3.98
C ALA A 76 -0.70 2.50 -3.93
N ILE A 77 -1.14 1.87 -5.04
CA ILE A 77 -2.39 1.12 -5.11
C ILE A 77 -2.43 0.03 -4.04
N LYS A 78 -1.36 -0.78 -3.95
CA LYS A 78 -1.23 -1.84 -2.95
C LYS A 78 -1.28 -1.28 -1.53
N ALA A 79 -0.44 -0.30 -1.22
CA ALA A 79 -0.35 0.26 0.13
C ALA A 79 -1.69 0.85 0.58
N LEU A 80 -2.35 1.64 -0.27
CA LEU A 80 -3.63 2.28 0.06
C LEU A 80 -4.76 1.25 0.21
N SER A 81 -4.88 0.31 -0.74
CA SER A 81 -5.95 -0.69 -0.69
C SER A 81 -5.83 -1.57 0.55
N TYR A 82 -4.63 -2.05 0.88
CA TYR A 82 -4.46 -2.86 2.08
C TYR A 82 -4.56 -2.02 3.36
N ALA A 83 -4.22 -0.73 3.35
CA ALA A 83 -4.45 0.14 4.51
C ALA A 83 -5.95 0.29 4.79
N GLU A 84 -6.78 0.44 3.75
CA GLU A 84 -8.24 0.46 3.88
C GLU A 84 -8.80 -0.86 4.42
N GLN A 85 -8.31 -1.99 3.91
CA GLN A 85 -8.78 -3.32 4.32
C GLN A 85 -8.34 -3.72 5.73
N THR A 86 -7.14 -3.33 6.14
CA THR A 86 -6.55 -3.71 7.42
C THR A 86 -6.79 -2.70 8.54
N GLY A 87 -7.09 -1.45 8.20
CA GLY A 87 -7.16 -0.34 9.15
C GLY A 87 -5.79 0.03 9.76
N MET A 88 -4.69 -0.44 9.17
CA MET A 88 -3.33 -0.25 9.67
C MET A 88 -2.45 0.48 8.64
N PRO A 89 -1.35 1.11 9.07
CA PRO A 89 -0.33 1.61 8.15
C PRO A 89 0.24 0.48 7.30
N CYS A 90 0.30 0.68 5.98
CA CYS A 90 0.82 -0.29 5.03
C CYS A 90 2.02 0.26 4.25
N LEU A 91 3.01 -0.61 4.04
CA LEU A 91 4.14 -0.40 3.16
C LEU A 91 4.02 -1.38 1.99
N ALA A 92 4.15 -0.88 0.76
CA ALA A 92 4.22 -1.72 -0.42
C ALA A 92 5.49 -1.46 -1.22
N ASP A 93 5.88 -2.45 -2.00
CA ASP A 93 6.96 -2.38 -2.98
C ASP A 93 6.45 -2.92 -4.30
N ASP A 94 6.86 -2.30 -5.40
CA ASP A 94 6.67 -2.82 -6.74
C ASP A 94 7.98 -2.84 -7.51
N SER A 95 8.25 -3.96 -8.18
CA SER A 95 9.57 -4.26 -8.72
C SER A 95 9.43 -4.94 -10.07
N GLY A 96 10.29 -4.60 -11.01
CA GLY A 96 10.35 -5.25 -12.31
C GLY A 96 11.75 -5.17 -12.92
N LEU A 97 11.87 -5.77 -14.10
CA LEU A 97 13.03 -5.68 -14.96
C LEU A 97 12.79 -4.61 -16.03
N GLU A 98 13.72 -3.67 -16.15
CA GLU A 98 13.75 -2.74 -17.27
C GLU A 98 15.01 -3.00 -18.09
N VAL A 99 14.86 -3.12 -19.40
CA VAL A 99 15.98 -3.35 -20.33
C VAL A 99 16.07 -2.21 -21.34
N ASP A 100 17.16 -1.45 -21.30
CA ASP A 100 17.39 -0.29 -22.18
C ASP A 100 17.23 -0.63 -23.67
N ALA A 101 17.79 -1.77 -24.10
CA ALA A 101 17.73 -2.23 -25.48
C ALA A 101 16.30 -2.60 -25.95
N LEU A 102 15.39 -2.81 -25.00
CA LEU A 102 13.97 -3.07 -25.25
C LEU A 102 13.09 -1.85 -24.94
N GLY A 103 13.68 -0.67 -24.78
CA GLY A 103 12.96 0.55 -24.43
C GLY A 103 12.32 0.50 -23.05
N GLY A 104 12.94 -0.21 -22.09
CA GLY A 104 12.44 -0.36 -20.73
C GLY A 104 11.54 -1.58 -20.51
N ALA A 105 11.21 -2.35 -21.55
CA ALA A 105 10.45 -3.59 -21.37
C ALA A 105 11.27 -4.66 -20.61
N PRO A 106 10.62 -5.53 -19.81
CA PRO A 106 9.17 -5.63 -19.59
C PRO A 106 8.54 -4.57 -18.68
N GLY A 107 9.31 -3.88 -17.82
CA GLY A 107 8.80 -2.83 -16.94
C GLY A 107 7.76 -3.35 -15.94
N VAL A 108 6.66 -2.63 -15.75
CA VAL A 108 5.59 -2.95 -14.79
C VAL A 108 4.95 -4.33 -15.00
N ILE A 109 4.98 -4.88 -16.22
CA ILE A 109 4.40 -6.21 -16.51
C ILE A 109 5.41 -7.36 -16.35
N SER A 110 6.51 -7.14 -15.64
CA SER A 110 7.61 -8.12 -15.51
C SER A 110 7.16 -9.53 -15.13
N SER A 111 6.25 -9.65 -14.15
CA SER A 111 5.71 -10.94 -13.69
C SER A 111 4.85 -11.67 -14.73
N HIS A 112 4.30 -10.95 -15.71
CA HIS A 112 3.34 -11.45 -16.69
C HIS A 112 3.76 -11.15 -18.13
N TYR A 113 5.06 -10.93 -18.36
CA TYR A 113 5.56 -10.54 -19.68
C TYR A 113 5.31 -11.63 -20.73
N CYS A 114 5.52 -12.89 -20.37
CA CYS A 114 5.28 -14.04 -21.23
C CYS A 114 3.80 -14.30 -21.52
N THR A 115 2.89 -13.59 -20.84
CA THR A 115 1.43 -13.69 -21.02
C THR A 115 0.84 -12.39 -21.55
N GLU A 116 1.69 -11.54 -22.16
CA GLU A 116 1.32 -10.25 -22.74
C GLU A 116 0.69 -9.30 -21.72
N GLY A 117 1.19 -9.33 -20.48
CA GLY A 117 0.67 -8.52 -19.38
C GLY A 117 -0.63 -9.06 -18.76
N ARG A 118 -1.13 -10.21 -19.22
CA ARG A 118 -2.28 -10.86 -18.58
C ARG A 118 -1.84 -11.58 -17.32
N GLU A 119 -2.44 -11.23 -16.20
CA GLU A 119 -2.43 -12.08 -15.01
C GLU A 119 -3.15 -13.39 -15.33
N VAL A 120 -2.37 -14.41 -15.67
CA VAL A 120 -2.85 -15.79 -15.63
C VAL A 120 -2.60 -16.28 -14.23
N GLY A 121 -3.66 -16.75 -13.57
CA GLY A 121 -3.58 -17.43 -12.27
C GLY A 121 -2.76 -18.71 -12.40
N MET A 122 -1.44 -18.57 -12.46
CA MET A 122 -0.53 -19.65 -12.19
C MET A 122 -0.60 -19.87 -10.68
N PRO A 123 -0.84 -21.11 -10.19
CA PRO A 123 -0.76 -21.36 -8.76
C PRO A 123 0.64 -20.93 -8.30
N ARG A 124 0.69 -19.91 -7.42
CA ARG A 124 1.91 -19.53 -6.69
C ARG A 124 2.25 -20.63 -5.69
#